data_AF-A0A225W0G5-F1
#
_entry.id   AF-A0A225W0G5-F1
#
_cell.length_a   1.000
_cell.length_b   1.000
_cell.length_c   1.000
_cell.angle_alpha   90.00
_cell.angle_beta   90.00
_cell.angle_gamma   90.00
#
_symmetry.space_group_name_H-M   'P 1'
#
loop_
_entity.id
_entity.type
_entity.pdbx_description
1 polymer ?
#
loop_
_entity_poly.entity_id
_entity_poly.type
_entity_poly.pdbx_seq_one_letter_code
_entity_poly.pdbx_strand_id
1 'polypeptide(L)'
;MPTNTQLSVEIERLNQVMAASTRVPSNLPKFSGKRGEDVCEWLFQVENACRINNIPIDDTSPRLPGIAGSAMEKPASGWFLHWFSTTRSEEHTWGIFREHVLQHFEASNYQAVLREKLQRLKQTADIIYNGEYSALILRIEGMTTYWATQTA
;
A
#
# COMPACT_ATOMS: atom_id res chain seq x y z
N MET A 1 3.59 -23.89 40.96
CA MET A 1 2.87 -22.59 40.93
C MET A 1 3.86 -21.52 40.52
N PRO A 2 3.52 -20.64 39.56
CA PRO A 2 4.40 -19.52 39.22
C PRO A 2 4.53 -18.57 40.41
N THR A 3 5.75 -18.08 40.67
CA THR A 3 6.01 -17.11 41.74
C THR A 3 5.46 -15.74 41.34
N ASN A 4 5.05 -14.91 42.31
CA ASN A 4 4.54 -13.55 42.05
C ASN A 4 5.43 -12.72 41.10
N THR A 5 6.75 -12.91 41.16
CA THR A 5 7.71 -12.26 40.24
C THR A 5 7.55 -12.71 38.78
N GLN A 6 7.28 -13.99 38.53
CA GLN A 6 7.06 -14.51 37.17
C GLN A 6 5.76 -13.96 36.57
N LEU A 7 4.71 -13.82 37.40
CA LEU A 7 3.44 -13.23 36.97
C LEU A 7 3.60 -11.74 36.60
N SER A 8 4.35 -10.97 37.38
CA SER A 8 4.62 -9.56 37.06
C SER A 8 5.37 -9.37 35.74
N VAL A 9 6.39 -10.21 35.48
CA VAL A 9 7.16 -10.16 34.22
C VAL A 9 6.28 -10.49 33.01
N GLU A 10 5.39 -11.48 33.13
CA GLU A 10 4.49 -11.83 32.03
C GLU A 10 3.43 -10.74 31.79
N ILE A 11 2.91 -10.09 32.83
CA ILE A 11 2.01 -8.94 32.69
C ILE A 11 2.72 -7.79 31.95
N GLU A 12 3.97 -7.49 32.32
CA GLU A 12 4.74 -6.43 31.68
C GLU A 12 5.00 -6.75 30.20
N ARG A 13 5.35 -8.00 29.89
CA ARG A 13 5.50 -8.49 28.52
C ARG A 13 4.21 -8.35 27.72
N LEU A 14 3.07 -8.76 28.27
CA LEU A 14 1.77 -8.63 27.61
C LEU A 14 1.39 -7.17 27.37
N ASN A 15 1.65 -6.29 28.33
CA ASN A 15 1.44 -4.84 28.18
C ASN A 15 2.32 -4.26 27.06
N GLN A 16 3.58 -4.68 26.94
CA GLN A 16 4.46 -4.27 25.85
C GLN A 16 3.95 -4.77 24.49
N VAL A 17 3.48 -6.01 24.40
CA VAL A 17 2.87 -6.58 23.18
C VAL A 17 1.61 -5.82 22.78
N MET A 18 0.72 -5.54 23.74
CA MET A 18 -0.49 -4.74 23.50
C MET A 18 -0.16 -3.32 23.05
N ALA A 19 0.82 -2.67 23.69
CA ALA A 19 1.26 -1.32 23.32
C ALA A 19 1.92 -1.28 21.93
N ALA A 20 2.60 -2.35 21.50
CA ALA A 20 3.10 -2.47 20.13
C ALA A 20 1.94 -2.66 19.13
N SER A 21 0.93 -3.45 19.50
CA SER A 21 -0.25 -3.73 18.66
C SER A 21 -1.17 -2.53 18.42
N THR A 22 -1.04 -1.44 19.17
CA THR A 22 -1.86 -0.22 18.98
C THR A 22 -1.16 0.87 18.17
N ARG A 23 0.16 0.76 17.92
CA ARG A 23 0.94 1.78 17.23
C ARG A 23 0.69 1.81 15.72
N VAL A 24 0.34 2.97 15.19
CA VAL A 24 0.34 3.25 13.75
C VAL A 24 1.80 3.45 13.30
N PRO A 25 2.23 2.88 12.17
CA PRO A 25 3.56 3.15 11.63
C PRO A 25 3.79 4.65 11.42
N SER A 26 4.94 5.18 11.86
CA SER A 26 5.21 6.63 11.82
C SER A 26 5.51 7.18 10.42
N ASN A 27 6.01 6.32 9.52
CA ASN A 27 6.52 6.71 8.20
C ASN A 27 5.65 6.15 7.07
N LEU A 28 4.33 6.35 7.17
CA LEU A 28 3.43 5.90 6.11
C LEU A 28 3.56 6.80 4.86
N PRO A 29 3.58 6.19 3.66
CA PRO A 29 3.61 6.94 2.41
C PRO A 29 2.34 7.76 2.24
N LYS A 30 2.48 9.05 1.91
CA LYS A 30 1.34 9.94 1.69
C LYS A 30 0.70 9.67 0.33
N PHE A 31 -0.63 9.74 0.28
CA PHE A 31 -1.39 9.55 -0.96
C PHE A 31 -2.44 10.64 -1.11
N SER A 32 -2.38 11.40 -2.20
CA SER A 32 -3.32 12.48 -2.44
C SER A 32 -4.43 12.08 -3.42
N GLY A 33 -4.27 10.99 -4.17
CA GLY A 33 -5.23 10.52 -5.16
C GLY A 33 -5.19 11.33 -6.47
N LYS A 34 -4.06 12.01 -6.73
CA LYS A 34 -3.90 12.83 -7.94
C LYS A 34 -3.58 11.96 -9.16
N ARG A 35 -3.93 12.46 -10.34
CA ARG A 35 -3.59 11.82 -11.62
C ARG A 35 -2.08 11.59 -11.72
N GLY A 36 -1.70 10.32 -11.90
CA GLY A 36 -0.30 9.91 -12.02
C GLY A 36 0.32 9.34 -10.75
N GLU A 37 -0.35 9.46 -9.59
CA GLU A 37 -0.04 8.62 -8.43
C GLU A 37 -0.50 7.17 -8.71
N ASP A 38 0.28 6.22 -8.23
CA ASP A 38 0.03 4.79 -8.41
C ASP A 38 -0.55 4.24 -7.10
N VAL A 39 -1.86 3.98 -7.09
CA VAL A 39 -2.59 3.46 -5.92
C VAL A 39 -2.12 2.05 -5.53
N CYS A 40 -1.70 1.24 -6.51
CA CYS A 40 -1.18 -0.11 -6.27
C CYS A 40 0.18 -0.04 -5.57
N GLU A 41 1.07 0.82 -6.04
CA GLU A 41 2.36 1.10 -5.40
C GLU A 41 2.17 1.63 -3.98
N TRP A 42 1.23 2.57 -3.79
CA TRP A 42 0.93 3.12 -2.47
C TRP A 42 0.41 2.05 -1.50
N LEU A 43 -0.57 1.23 -1.91
CA LEU A 43 -1.07 0.11 -1.11
C LEU A 43 0.05 -0.85 -0.71
N PHE A 44 0.92 -1.20 -1.65
CA PHE A 44 2.07 -2.06 -1.38
C PHE A 44 3.01 -1.46 -0.33
N GLN A 45 3.30 -0.16 -0.42
CA GLN A 45 4.16 0.53 0.55
C GLN A 45 3.51 0.60 1.95
N VAL A 46 2.19 0.82 2.03
CA VAL A 46 1.43 0.76 3.31
C VAL A 46 1.50 -0.64 3.92
N GLU A 47 1.26 -1.68 3.12
CA GLU A 47 1.39 -3.08 3.59
C GLU A 47 2.80 -3.38 4.07
N ASN A 48 3.83 -2.93 3.34
CA ASN A 48 5.22 -3.13 3.73
C ASN A 48 5.56 -2.41 5.05
N ALA A 49 5.12 -1.16 5.20
CA ALA A 49 5.29 -0.42 6.46
C ALA A 49 4.60 -1.15 7.63
N CYS A 50 3.42 -1.73 7.41
CA CYS A 50 2.73 -2.55 8.39
C CYS A 50 3.51 -3.83 8.73
N ARG A 51 4.02 -4.57 7.74
CA ARG A 51 4.84 -5.78 7.94
C ARG A 51 6.08 -5.50 8.78
N ILE A 52 6.81 -4.42 8.48
CA ILE A 52 8.00 -4.00 9.25
C ILE A 52 7.65 -3.68 10.71
N ASN A 53 6.42 -3.23 10.97
CA ASN A 53 5.91 -2.93 12.30
C ASN A 53 5.16 -4.11 12.96
N ASN A 54 5.33 -5.34 12.44
CA ASN A 54 4.68 -6.56 12.94
C ASN A 54 3.14 -6.49 12.94
N ILE A 55 2.56 -5.73 12.02
CA ILE A 55 1.11 -5.67 11.79
C ILE A 55 0.78 -6.71 10.73
N PRO A 56 -0.01 -7.75 11.04
CA PRO A 56 -0.37 -8.77 10.07
C PRO A 56 -1.21 -8.17 8.95
N ILE A 57 -0.89 -8.56 7.73
CA ILE A 57 -1.67 -8.20 6.53
C ILE A 57 -2.67 -9.32 6.30
N ASP A 58 -3.92 -9.04 6.58
CA ASP A 58 -5.03 -9.97 6.42
C ASP A 58 -6.24 -9.23 5.87
N ASP A 59 -6.96 -9.87 4.97
CA ASP A 59 -8.09 -9.28 4.25
C ASP A 59 -9.25 -8.95 5.18
N THR A 60 -9.39 -9.69 6.28
CA THR A 60 -10.45 -9.46 7.28
C THR A 60 -10.08 -8.37 8.29
N SER A 61 -8.85 -7.84 8.24
CA SER A 61 -8.35 -6.90 9.24
C SER A 61 -9.12 -5.58 9.22
N PRO A 62 -9.78 -5.20 10.34
CA PRO A 62 -10.49 -3.92 10.42
C PRO A 62 -9.56 -2.75 10.73
N ARG A 63 -8.29 -3.03 11.05
CA ARG A 63 -7.30 -2.02 11.45
C ARG A 63 -6.61 -1.38 10.26
N LEU A 64 -6.36 -2.15 9.20
CA LEU A 64 -5.59 -1.69 8.05
C LEU A 64 -6.24 -0.52 7.28
N PRO A 65 -7.57 -0.47 7.08
CA PRO A 65 -8.22 0.70 6.48
C PRO A 65 -7.96 1.99 7.25
N GLY A 66 -7.98 1.95 8.59
CA GLY A 66 -7.67 3.11 9.44
C GLY A 66 -6.20 3.55 9.34
N ILE A 67 -5.27 2.59 9.27
CA ILE A 67 -3.85 2.89 9.04
C ILE A 67 -3.66 3.56 7.69
N ALA A 68 -4.20 2.98 6.61
CA ALA A 68 -4.11 3.54 5.27
C ALA A 68 -4.76 4.93 5.19
N GLY A 69 -5.96 5.09 5.76
CA GLY A 69 -6.68 6.36 5.82
C GLY A 69 -5.90 7.47 6.52
N SER A 70 -5.11 7.17 7.55
CA SER A 70 -4.23 8.15 8.23
C SER A 70 -3.12 8.71 7.35
N ALA A 71 -2.79 8.01 6.25
CA ALA A 71 -1.79 8.40 5.28
C ALA A 71 -2.39 9.08 4.04
N MET A 72 -3.72 9.12 3.92
CA MET A 72 -4.41 9.80 2.82
C MET A 72 -4.46 11.31 3.06
N GLU A 73 -4.08 12.09 2.05
CA GLU A 73 -4.13 13.55 2.03
C GLU A 73 -5.28 14.04 1.14
N LYS A 74 -5.54 15.34 1.11
CA LYS A 74 -6.59 15.88 0.24
C LYS A 74 -6.18 15.76 -1.25
N PRO A 75 -7.10 15.37 -2.16
CA PRO A 75 -8.52 15.04 -1.93
C PRO A 75 -8.82 13.62 -1.43
N ALA A 76 -7.89 12.66 -1.50
CA ALA A 76 -8.11 11.25 -1.15
C ALA A 76 -8.70 11.03 0.27
N SER A 77 -8.32 11.84 1.27
CA SER A 77 -8.90 11.76 2.61
C SER A 77 -10.40 12.08 2.66
N GLY A 78 -10.90 12.90 1.72
CA GLY A 78 -12.33 13.17 1.57
C GLY A 78 -13.10 11.96 1.05
N TRP A 79 -12.50 11.21 0.11
CA TRP A 79 -13.04 9.93 -0.33
C TRP A 79 -13.02 8.90 0.82
N PHE A 80 -11.94 8.81 1.58
CA PHE A 80 -11.85 7.89 2.72
C PHE A 80 -12.94 8.17 3.76
N LEU A 81 -13.17 9.44 4.10
CA LEU A 81 -14.25 9.84 5.00
C LEU A 81 -15.62 9.40 4.47
N HIS A 82 -15.87 9.56 3.16
CA HIS A 82 -17.10 9.11 2.54
C HIS A 82 -17.23 7.58 2.63
N TRP A 83 -16.22 6.83 2.19
CA TRP A 83 -16.20 5.36 2.24
C TRP A 83 -16.45 4.84 3.66
N PHE A 84 -15.76 5.39 4.66
CA PHE A 84 -15.88 4.97 6.06
C PHE A 84 -17.24 5.30 6.68
N SER A 85 -17.96 6.29 6.13
CA SER A 85 -19.28 6.69 6.63
C SER A 85 -20.43 5.93 5.96
N THR A 86 -20.23 5.43 4.75
CA THR A 86 -21.28 4.77 3.95
C THR A 86 -21.16 3.25 3.90
N THR A 87 -19.98 2.71 4.14
CA THR A 87 -19.73 1.27 4.23
C THR A 87 -20.21 0.73 5.58
N ARG A 88 -20.74 -0.49 5.62
CA ARG A 88 -21.20 -1.09 6.88
C ARG A 88 -19.99 -1.39 7.78
N SER A 89 -20.16 -1.36 9.10
CA SER A 89 -19.03 -1.54 10.01
C SER A 89 -18.35 -2.91 9.87
N GLU A 90 -19.13 -3.95 9.57
CA GLU A 90 -18.65 -5.31 9.28
C GLU A 90 -17.89 -5.42 7.95
N GLU A 91 -18.09 -4.46 7.05
CA GLU A 91 -17.43 -4.36 5.74
C GLU A 91 -16.17 -3.50 5.80
N HIS A 92 -15.83 -2.91 6.95
CA HIS A 92 -14.59 -2.15 7.16
C HIS A 92 -13.36 -3.07 7.26
N THR A 93 -13.21 -3.98 6.30
CA THR A 93 -12.12 -4.94 6.20
C THR A 93 -11.09 -4.47 5.18
N TRP A 94 -9.86 -4.99 5.28
CA TRP A 94 -8.80 -4.64 4.35
C TRP A 94 -9.12 -5.04 2.90
N GLY A 95 -9.73 -6.20 2.69
CA GLY A 95 -10.12 -6.69 1.37
C GLY A 95 -11.07 -5.72 0.65
N ILE A 96 -12.15 -5.32 1.32
CA ILE A 96 -13.17 -4.40 0.77
C ILE A 96 -12.58 -3.00 0.56
N PHE A 97 -11.75 -2.53 1.50
CA PHE A 97 -11.07 -1.25 1.33
C PHE A 97 -10.17 -1.24 0.09
N ARG A 98 -9.36 -2.29 -0.13
CA ARG A 98 -8.49 -2.40 -1.32
C ARG A 98 -9.29 -2.41 -2.60
N GLU A 99 -10.38 -3.18 -2.65
CA GLU A 99 -11.26 -3.20 -3.82
C GLU A 99 -11.80 -1.81 -4.15
N HIS A 100 -12.37 -1.12 -3.16
CA HIS A 100 -12.99 0.19 -3.38
C HIS A 100 -11.95 1.28 -3.70
N VAL A 101 -10.77 1.26 -3.07
CA VAL A 101 -9.73 2.27 -3.32
C VAL A 101 -9.10 2.08 -4.70
N LEU A 102 -8.91 0.84 -5.15
CA LEU A 102 -8.50 0.53 -6.51
C LEU A 102 -9.57 0.99 -7.49
N GLN A 103 -10.83 0.60 -7.29
CA GLN A 103 -11.93 1.01 -8.17
C GLN A 103 -12.06 2.54 -8.31
N HIS A 104 -11.76 3.30 -7.26
CA HIS A 104 -11.89 4.76 -7.28
C HIS A 104 -10.67 5.49 -7.87
N PHE A 105 -9.44 5.06 -7.52
CA PHE A 105 -8.22 5.79 -7.86
C PHE A 105 -7.40 5.14 -8.97
N GLU A 106 -7.61 3.85 -9.25
CA GLU A 106 -6.99 3.22 -10.40
C GLU A 106 -7.61 3.80 -11.67
N ALA A 107 -6.79 4.47 -12.48
CA ALA A 107 -7.25 4.94 -13.76
C ALA A 107 -7.64 3.72 -14.60
N SER A 108 -8.88 3.67 -15.09
CA SER A 108 -9.35 2.58 -15.99
C SER A 108 -8.50 2.42 -17.26
N ASN A 109 -7.63 3.39 -17.55
CA ASN A 109 -6.66 3.38 -18.65
C ASN A 109 -5.19 3.42 -18.17
N TYR A 110 -4.87 3.02 -16.93
CA TYR A 110 -3.53 3.11 -16.35
C TYR A 110 -2.46 2.48 -17.25
N GLN A 111 -2.69 1.24 -17.70
CA GLN A 111 -1.80 0.55 -18.62
C GLN A 111 -1.64 1.28 -19.97
N ALA A 112 -2.72 1.87 -20.51
CA ALA A 112 -2.64 2.64 -21.74
C ALA A 112 -1.82 3.93 -21.56
N VAL A 113 -1.96 4.61 -20.41
CA VAL A 113 -1.16 5.78 -20.06
C VAL A 113 0.32 5.42 -19.89
N LEU A 114 0.64 4.30 -19.25
CA LEU A 114 2.02 3.83 -19.13
C LEU A 114 2.63 3.53 -20.50
N ARG A 115 1.88 2.85 -21.39
CA ARG A 115 2.32 2.57 -22.77
C ARG A 115 2.50 3.85 -23.58
N GLU A 116 1.60 4.82 -23.44
CA GLU A 116 1.73 6.13 -24.08
C GLU A 116 2.97 6.90 -23.58
N LYS A 117 3.23 6.89 -22.27
CA LYS A 117 4.44 7.49 -21.69
C LYS A 117 5.70 6.83 -22.24
N LEU A 118 5.71 5.50 -22.34
CA LEU A 118 6.83 4.76 -22.92
C LEU A 118 7.04 5.11 -24.40
N GLN A 119 5.97 5.22 -25.19
CA GLN A 119 6.05 5.62 -26.60
C GLN A 119 6.60 7.05 -26.78
N ARG A 120 6.29 7.95 -25.84
CA ARG A 120 6.77 9.34 -25.87
C ARG A 120 8.17 9.50 -25.28
N LEU A 121 8.65 8.52 -24.51
CA LEU A 121 9.99 8.54 -23.93
C LEU A 121 11.03 8.43 -25.04
N LYS A 122 11.76 9.52 -25.29
CA LYS A 122 12.84 9.53 -26.28
C LYS A 122 14.14 9.17 -25.60
N GLN A 123 14.89 8.26 -26.22
CA GLN A 123 16.25 7.97 -25.81
C GLN A 123 17.10 9.24 -25.88
N THR A 124 17.74 9.57 -24.76
CA THR A 124 18.72 10.66 -24.67
C THR A 124 20.07 10.06 -24.29
N ALA A 125 21.15 10.82 -24.44
CA ALA A 125 22.47 10.41 -23.98
C ALA A 125 22.62 10.48 -22.44
N ASP A 126 21.53 10.82 -21.73
CA ASP A 126 21.49 10.95 -20.29
C ASP A 126 21.19 9.60 -19.62
N ILE A 127 21.91 9.30 -18.53
CA ILE A 127 21.68 8.11 -17.70
C ILE A 127 20.28 8.10 -17.06
N ILE A 128 19.64 9.28 -16.91
CA ILE A 128 18.28 9.42 -16.38
C ILE A 128 17.27 8.63 -17.23
N TYR A 129 17.46 8.59 -18.56
CA TYR A 129 16.60 7.83 -19.48
C TYR A 129 16.45 6.37 -19.07
N ASN A 130 17.55 5.71 -18.69
CA ASN A 130 17.52 4.28 -18.34
C ASN A 130 16.69 4.02 -17.07
N GLY A 131 16.70 4.95 -16.12
CA GLY A 131 15.87 4.89 -14.91
C GLY A 131 14.39 5.01 -15.22
N GLU A 132 14.01 6.03 -16.01
CA GLU A 132 12.62 6.25 -16.43
C GLU A 132 12.08 5.11 -17.31
N TYR A 133 12.91 4.62 -18.24
CA TYR A 133 12.59 3.47 -19.08
C TYR A 133 12.33 2.21 -18.24
N SER A 134 13.22 1.90 -17.29
CA SER A 134 13.10 0.71 -16.44
C SER A 134 11.87 0.79 -15.53
N ALA A 135 11.58 1.98 -14.97
CA ALA A 135 10.40 2.20 -14.15
C ALA A 135 9.09 1.96 -14.93
N LEU A 136 9.04 2.35 -16.21
CA LEU A 136 7.89 2.08 -17.08
C LEU A 136 7.77 0.60 -17.45
N ILE A 137 8.86 -0.04 -17.88
CA ILE A 137 8.85 -1.44 -18.31
C ILE A 137 8.42 -2.39 -17.18
N LEU A 138 8.84 -2.15 -15.94
CA LEU A 138 8.48 -2.98 -14.80
C LEU A 138 6.99 -2.89 -14.41
N ARG A 139 6.31 -1.80 -14.80
CA ARG A 139 4.89 -1.55 -14.47
C ARG A 139 3.93 -1.87 -15.61
N ILE A 140 4.43 -1.93 -16.85
CA ILE A 140 3.61 -2.29 -18.01
C ILE A 140 3.46 -3.81 -18.09
N GLU A 141 2.22 -4.27 -18.06
CA GLU A 141 1.88 -5.69 -18.19
C GLU A 141 2.43 -6.28 -19.51
N GLY A 142 3.07 -7.44 -19.43
CA GLY A 142 3.57 -8.19 -20.59
C GLY A 142 4.85 -7.65 -21.25
N MET A 143 5.54 -6.67 -20.65
CA MET A 143 6.83 -6.16 -21.18
C MET A 143 8.05 -6.87 -20.56
N THR A 144 7.94 -7.41 -19.35
CA THR A 144 9.05 -8.06 -18.63
C THR A 144 9.26 -9.53 -18.99
N THR A 145 8.32 -10.15 -19.72
CA THR A 145 8.36 -11.58 -20.07
C THR A 145 9.36 -11.94 -21.18
N TYR A 146 9.93 -10.95 -21.88
CA TYR A 146 10.87 -11.21 -22.98
C TYR A 146 12.29 -11.62 -22.55
N TRP A 147 12.66 -11.48 -21.27
CA TRP A 147 14.00 -11.86 -20.79
C TRP A 147 14.07 -13.27 -20.19
N ALA A 148 12.93 -13.93 -19.93
CA ALA A 148 12.90 -15.24 -19.26
C ALA A 148 12.88 -16.44 -20.23
N THR A 149 12.60 -16.24 -21.52
CA THR A 149 12.44 -17.32 -22.50
C THR A 149 13.58 -17.45 -23.51
N GLN A 150 14.70 -16.73 -23.33
CA GLN A 150 15.87 -16.81 -24.24
C GLN A 150 17.10 -17.51 -23.65
N THR A 151 16.99 -18.10 -22.46
CA THR A 151 18.08 -18.91 -21.86
C THR A 151 17.58 -20.25 -21.32
N ALA A 152 16.82 -20.99 -22.15
CA ALA A 152 16.57 -22.41 -21.95
C ALA A 152 17.27 -23.21 -23.05
#